data_AF-F3QKE2-F1
#
_entry.id   AF-F3QKE2-F1
#
_cell.length_a   1.000
_cell.length_b   1.000
_cell.length_c   1.000
_cell.angle_alpha   90.00
_cell.angle_beta   90.00
_cell.angle_gamma   90.00
#
_symmetry.space_group_name_H-M   'P 1'
#
loop_
_entity.id
_entity.type
_entity.pdbx_description
1 polymer ?
#
loop_
_entity_poly.entity_id
_entity_poly.type
_entity_poly.pdbx_seq_one_letter_code
_entity_poly.pdbx_strand_id
1 'polypeptide(L)'
;MKKFLLALAALSFSLSAFAAGDDDAFYGKIEKMPSAQNPTWVIGGKTFKADARTKVESHGGHKFDVGACVKVEGDIDHRGEFFISEMEIKNETRCHK
;
A
#
# COMPACT_ATOMS: atom_id res chain seq x y z
N MET A 1 24.91 14.16 49.59
CA MET A 1 25.34 12.77 49.37
C MET A 1 24.72 12.31 48.05
N LYS A 2 25.42 12.47 46.91
CA LYS A 2 26.07 11.42 46.10
C LYS A 2 25.15 10.25 45.71
N LYS A 3 25.06 10.02 44.38
CA LYS A 3 24.59 8.81 43.65
C LYS A 3 23.08 8.87 43.35
N PHE A 4 22.58 8.61 42.13
CA PHE A 4 22.95 7.54 41.20
C PHE A 4 22.75 7.95 39.74
N LEU A 5 23.74 7.61 38.90
CA LEU A 5 23.60 7.50 37.45
C LEU A 5 22.84 6.20 37.16
N LEU A 6 21.70 6.28 36.45
CA LEU A 6 21.03 5.13 35.87
C LEU A 6 21.26 5.16 34.36
N ALA A 7 22.13 4.27 33.90
CA ALA A 7 22.31 3.96 32.49
C ALA A 7 21.03 3.28 31.98
N LEU A 8 20.34 3.93 31.03
CA LEU A 8 19.23 3.31 30.31
C LEU A 8 19.84 2.41 29.23
N ALA A 9 19.72 1.09 29.41
CA ALA A 9 20.12 0.11 28.42
C ALA A 9 19.30 0.32 27.14
N ALA A 10 20.00 0.59 26.03
CA ALA A 10 19.41 0.58 24.71
C ALA A 10 19.02 -0.86 24.35
N LEU A 11 17.74 -1.19 24.49
CA LEU A 11 17.16 -2.37 23.85
C LEU A 11 17.08 -2.08 22.36
N SER A 12 18.11 -2.46 21.62
CA SER A 12 18.07 -2.56 20.16
C SER A 12 17.09 -3.68 19.79
N PHE A 13 15.81 -3.36 19.77
CA PHE A 13 14.78 -4.17 19.15
C PHE A 13 14.99 -4.03 17.64
N SER A 14 15.76 -4.94 17.06
CA SER A 14 15.80 -5.11 15.62
C SER A 14 14.40 -5.52 15.18
N LEU A 15 13.60 -4.55 14.76
CA LEU A 15 12.38 -4.79 14.01
C LEU A 15 12.80 -5.44 12.70
N SER A 16 12.81 -6.76 12.66
CA SER A 16 12.72 -7.49 11.40
C SER A 16 11.33 -7.22 10.86
N ALA A 17 11.16 -6.07 10.20
CA ALA A 17 10.01 -5.85 9.35
C ALA A 17 10.08 -6.94 8.28
N PHE A 18 9.13 -7.87 8.33
CA PHE A 18 8.90 -8.77 7.22
C PHE A 18 8.51 -7.86 6.05
N ALA A 19 9.48 -7.53 5.20
CA ALA A 19 9.15 -7.00 3.89
C ALA A 19 8.38 -8.13 3.21
N ALA A 20 7.06 -8.05 3.20
CA ALA A 20 6.23 -8.92 2.39
C ALA A 20 6.80 -8.81 0.98
N GLY A 21 7.39 -9.91 0.48
CA GLY A 21 7.97 -9.91 -0.85
C GLY A 21 6.89 -9.59 -1.87
N ASP A 22 7.27 -8.98 -2.99
CA ASP A 22 6.34 -8.67 -4.08
C ASP A 22 5.49 -9.88 -4.49
N ASP A 23 5.96 -11.11 -4.30
CA ASP A 23 5.24 -12.32 -4.69
C ASP A 23 3.95 -12.63 -3.92
N ASP A 24 3.76 -12.11 -2.71
CA ASP A 24 2.55 -12.32 -1.90
C ASP A 24 1.57 -11.13 -1.95
N ALA A 25 1.86 -10.10 -2.74
CA ALA A 25 1.02 -8.91 -2.83
C ALA A 25 -0.23 -9.12 -3.71
N PHE A 26 -1.26 -8.30 -3.49
CA PHE A 26 -2.42 -8.28 -4.38
C PHE A 26 -2.12 -7.51 -5.66
N TYR A 27 -2.47 -8.11 -6.80
CA TYR A 27 -2.36 -7.51 -8.12
C TYR A 27 -3.72 -7.50 -8.82
N GLY A 28 -4.01 -6.45 -9.57
CA GLY A 28 -5.21 -6.38 -10.38
C GLY A 28 -5.15 -5.27 -11.43
N LYS A 29 -5.99 -5.37 -12.47
CA LYS A 29 -6.17 -4.28 -13.43
C LYS A 29 -7.12 -3.24 -12.87
N ILE A 30 -6.82 -1.97 -13.08
CA ILE A 30 -7.78 -0.88 -12.80
C ILE A 30 -8.96 -1.06 -13.76
N GLU A 31 -10.15 -1.30 -13.23
CA GLU A 31 -11.39 -1.43 -13.98
C GLU A 31 -12.22 -0.15 -13.91
N LYS A 32 -12.05 0.64 -12.83
CA LYS A 32 -12.75 1.91 -12.63
C LYS A 32 -11.92 2.88 -11.79
N MET A 33 -11.80 4.10 -12.30
CA MET A 33 -11.26 5.25 -11.57
C MET A 33 -12.32 5.84 -10.61
N PRO A 34 -11.92 6.34 -9.43
CA PRO A 34 -12.80 7.10 -8.57
C PRO A 34 -13.14 8.44 -9.22
N SER A 35 -14.30 8.98 -8.87
CA SER A 35 -14.75 10.30 -9.28
C SER A 35 -15.31 11.08 -8.10
N ALA A 36 -15.60 12.37 -8.31
CA ALA A 36 -16.21 13.21 -7.27
C ALA A 36 -17.56 12.68 -6.75
N GLN A 37 -18.35 12.00 -7.61
CA GLN A 37 -19.63 11.39 -7.21
C GLN A 37 -19.47 9.96 -6.67
N ASN A 38 -18.36 9.29 -6.98
CA ASN A 38 -18.13 7.91 -6.58
C ASN A 38 -16.66 7.68 -6.22
N PRO A 39 -16.27 7.86 -4.95
CA PRO A 39 -14.88 7.82 -4.51
C PRO A 39 -14.41 6.37 -4.31
N THR A 40 -14.61 5.50 -5.29
CA THR A 40 -14.19 4.10 -5.23
C THR A 40 -13.39 3.70 -6.46
N TRP A 41 -12.28 3.02 -6.23
CA TRP A 41 -11.56 2.24 -7.21
C TRP A 41 -12.24 0.88 -7.39
N VAL A 42 -12.23 0.35 -8.61
CA VAL A 42 -12.44 -1.08 -8.86
C VAL A 42 -11.17 -1.63 -9.48
N ILE A 43 -10.54 -2.61 -8.82
CA ILE A 43 -9.25 -3.19 -9.20
C ILE A 43 -9.36 -4.70 -9.11
N GLY A 44 -9.23 -5.40 -10.23
CA GLY A 44 -9.37 -6.87 -10.30
C GLY A 44 -10.66 -7.37 -9.65
N GLY A 45 -11.79 -6.72 -9.94
CA GLY A 45 -13.10 -7.00 -9.34
C GLY A 45 -13.27 -6.64 -7.85
N LYS A 46 -12.24 -6.11 -7.17
CA LYS A 46 -12.34 -5.64 -5.78
C LYS A 46 -12.59 -4.14 -5.73
N THR A 47 -13.50 -3.73 -4.85
CA THR A 47 -13.82 -2.32 -4.61
C THR A 47 -13.01 -1.78 -3.45
N PHE A 48 -12.34 -0.65 -3.66
CA PHE A 48 -11.60 0.06 -2.62
C PHE A 48 -12.04 1.51 -2.56
N LYS A 49 -12.10 2.08 -1.36
CA LYS A 49 -12.36 3.51 -1.20
C LYS A 49 -11.13 4.30 -1.62
N ALA A 50 -11.33 5.36 -2.40
CA ALA A 50 -10.28 6.31 -2.69
C ALA A 50 -9.96 7.12 -1.43
N ASP A 51 -8.68 7.18 -1.10
CA ASP A 51 -8.18 7.87 0.08
C ASP A 51 -7.05 8.82 -0.32
N ALA A 52 -7.06 10.04 0.21
CA ALA A 52 -6.03 11.04 -0.09
C ALA A 52 -4.66 10.65 0.49
N ARG A 53 -4.63 9.69 1.42
CA ARG A 53 -3.41 9.12 2.00
C ARG A 53 -2.71 8.13 1.06
N THR A 54 -3.40 7.62 0.04
CA THR A 54 -2.83 6.63 -0.88
C THR A 54 -1.66 7.24 -1.65
N LYS A 55 -0.48 6.64 -1.47
CA LYS A 55 0.69 6.96 -2.28
C LYS A 55 0.58 6.26 -3.63
N VAL A 56 0.62 7.01 -4.71
CA VAL A 56 0.55 6.48 -6.08
C VAL A 56 1.92 6.61 -6.73
N GLU A 57 2.51 5.48 -7.09
CA GLU A 57 3.80 5.42 -7.77
C GLU A 57 3.65 4.91 -9.22
N SER A 58 4.27 5.64 -10.14
CA SER A 58 4.37 5.24 -11.55
C SER A 58 5.84 5.19 -11.94
N HIS A 59 6.25 4.03 -12.44
CA HIS A 59 7.57 3.80 -13.01
C HIS A 59 7.42 3.54 -14.52
N GLY A 60 8.35 4.07 -15.34
CA GLY A 60 8.46 3.68 -16.75
C GLY A 60 7.46 4.30 -17.73
N GLY A 61 6.80 5.41 -17.38
CA GLY A 61 5.92 6.15 -18.32
C GLY A 61 4.56 5.51 -18.58
N HIS A 62 4.21 4.47 -17.83
CA HIS A 62 2.87 3.88 -17.87
C HIS A 62 1.84 4.82 -17.22
N LYS A 63 0.67 4.93 -17.86
CA LYS A 63 -0.44 5.72 -17.34
C LYS A 63 -1.18 4.95 -16.25
N PHE A 64 -1.49 5.65 -15.16
CA PHE A 64 -2.35 5.15 -14.09
C PHE A 64 -3.82 5.36 -14.49
N ASP A 65 -4.34 4.47 -15.33
CA ASP A 65 -5.68 4.57 -15.92
C ASP A 65 -6.32 3.18 -16.05
N VAL A 66 -7.59 3.13 -16.44
CA VAL A 66 -8.31 1.88 -16.69
C VAL A 66 -7.51 0.97 -17.64
N GLY A 67 -7.35 -0.28 -17.23
CA GLY A 67 -6.55 -1.31 -17.89
C GLY A 67 -5.14 -1.48 -17.32
N ALA A 68 -4.61 -0.51 -16.56
CA ALA A 68 -3.27 -0.63 -15.98
C ALA A 68 -3.22 -1.73 -14.90
N CYS A 69 -2.16 -2.55 -14.95
CA CYS A 69 -1.88 -3.53 -13.90
C CYS A 69 -1.20 -2.84 -12.71
N VAL A 70 -1.77 -2.98 -11.52
CA VAL A 70 -1.26 -2.37 -10.31
C VAL A 70 -1.05 -3.40 -9.20
N LYS A 71 0.00 -3.19 -8.41
CA LYS A 71 0.14 -3.77 -7.07
C LYS A 71 -0.62 -2.87 -6.10
N VAL A 72 -1.40 -3.47 -5.21
CA VAL A 72 -2.12 -2.74 -4.16
C VAL A 72 -1.62 -3.22 -2.81
N GLU A 73 -1.13 -2.28 -2.01
CA GLU A 73 -0.85 -2.48 -0.61
C GLU A 73 -1.80 -1.62 0.23
N GLY A 74 -2.10 -2.09 1.44
CA GLY A 74 -3.01 -1.38 2.31
C GLY A 74 -2.84 -1.77 3.76
N ASP A 75 -3.36 -0.89 4.60
CA ASP A 75 -3.26 -0.97 6.04
C ASP A 75 -4.64 -0.77 6.67
N ILE A 76 -4.75 -1.14 7.94
CA ILE A 76 -5.93 -0.86 8.76
C ILE A 76 -5.69 0.45 9.52
N ASP A 77 -6.60 1.41 9.37
CA ASP A 77 -6.51 2.66 10.12
C ASP A 77 -6.99 2.52 11.58
N HIS A 78 -6.87 3.61 12.34
CA HIS A 78 -7.28 3.65 13.76
C HIS A 78 -8.77 3.36 14.00
N ARG A 79 -9.61 3.38 12.96
CA ARG A 79 -11.04 3.05 13.02
C ARG A 79 -11.31 1.59 12.65
N GLY A 80 -10.28 0.82 12.31
CA GLY A 80 -10.42 -0.56 11.85
C GLY A 80 -10.79 -0.66 10.37
N GLU A 81 -10.72 0.42 9.59
CA GLU A 81 -11.05 0.41 8.17
C GLU A 81 -9.79 0.15 7.33
N PHE A 82 -9.89 -0.78 6.37
CA PHE A 82 -8.84 -0.98 5.38
C PHE A 82 -8.80 0.20 4.41
N PHE A 83 -7.60 0.73 4.17
CA PHE A 83 -7.35 1.71 3.12
C PHE A 83 -6.13 1.29 2.30
N ILE A 84 -6.08 1.76 1.06
CA ILE A 84 -4.90 1.55 0.21
C ILE A 84 -3.82 2.54 0.67
N SER A 85 -2.71 2.03 1.19
CA SER A 85 -1.58 2.86 1.59
C SER A 85 -0.67 3.16 0.40
N GLU A 86 -0.50 2.20 -0.51
CA GLU A 86 0.33 2.37 -1.71
C GLU A 86 -0.27 1.64 -2.92
N MET A 87 -0.16 2.28 -4.09
CA MET A 87 -0.48 1.66 -5.38
C MET A 87 0.62 1.93 -6.39
N GLU A 88 1.16 0.86 -6.95
CA GLU A 88 2.29 0.93 -7.88
C GLU A 88 1.93 0.29 -9.21
N ILE A 89 2.22 0.98 -10.32
CA ILE A 89 2.07 0.38 -11.66
C ILE A 89 3.12 -0.71 -11.84
N LYS A 90 2.67 -1.89 -12.28
CA LYS A 90 3.51 -3.03 -12.58
C LYS A 90 3.31 -3.50 -14.02
N ASN A 91 4.23 -4.33 -14.49
CA ASN A 91 4.10 -4.99 -15.79
C ASN A 91 2.84 -5.88 -15.81
N GLU A 92 2.16 -5.93 -16.96
CA GLU A 92 0.91 -6.68 -17.12
C GLU A 92 1.01 -8.15 -16.70
N THR A 93 2.18 -8.78 -16.88
CA THR A 93 2.43 -10.16 -16.48
C THR A 93 2.13 -10.44 -15.00
N ARG A 94 2.24 -9.45 -14.11
CA ARG A 94 1.91 -9.61 -12.67
C ARG A 94 0.42 -9.78 -12.42
N CYS A 95 -0.45 -9.28 -13.29
CA CYS A 95 -1.91 -9.42 -13.17
C CYS A 95 -2.47 -10.67 -13.87
N HIS A 96 -1.62 -11.45 -14.52
CA HIS A 96 -1.99 -12.68 -15.23
C HIS A 96 -1.41 -13.96 -14.60
N LYS A 97 -0.80 -13.82 -13.40
CA LYS A 97 -0.16 -14.91 -12.67
C LYS A 97 -1.18 -15.83 -12.00
#